data_AF-A0A1M6YK65-F1
#
_entry.id   AF-A0A1M6YK65-F1
#
_cell.length_a   1.000
_cell.length_b   1.000
_cell.length_c   1.000
_cell.angle_alpha   90.00
_cell.angle_beta   90.00
_cell.angle_gamma   90.00
#
_symmetry.space_group_name_H-M   'P 1'
#
loop_
_entity.id
_entity.type
_entity.pdbx_description
1 polymer ?
#
loop_
_entity_poly.entity_id
_entity_poly.type
_entity_poly.pdbx_seq_one_letter_code
_entity_poly.pdbx_strand_id
1 'polypeptide(L)'
;MFQKVIGFRMAFAAVACFMLATLFLGCEKSSDGPLSVSDENAKFEGKGFFLSASLDSGSTIHLAGDTLYLNMGKIWSFSNCALRDIELNYTQEDSVLWIAPVIDIQSDGEDCAAPYYRPDTLLKLNLENRLKDEVSQIKIKNDQDSILDSILVRRGKFQRDTFEIYLDSIFADAHLYPVRTSDKSGSVEKPTVLRMLDSLTPRVFYWKTMESSCTHRVDMCKSVVPDTLYPTSWNVNDTTLVPVHYACADSDSVYCINSKWENDSTALGKLQERPDTIWHYSTYYMEKVVKCGTYNEFSVRSYSIGSKLRVERELLVPAENESHCGPSSTEDWIIYDLSTNKLVVDTDSTVPVDTIFAHWENAEVAPESLIVKE
;
A
#
# COMPACT_ATOMS: atom_id res chain seq x y z
N MET A 1 72.86 63.54 35.82
CA MET A 1 71.81 63.11 34.87
C MET A 1 71.84 61.61 34.55
N PHE A 2 73.00 60.95 34.56
CA PHE A 2 73.14 59.51 34.23
C PHE A 2 72.54 58.52 35.25
N GLN A 3 72.53 58.82 36.55
CA GLN A 3 72.02 57.87 37.57
C GLN A 3 70.50 57.67 37.57
N LYS A 4 69.70 58.69 37.19
CA LYS A 4 68.23 58.57 37.13
C LYS A 4 67.75 57.68 35.98
N VAL A 5 68.52 57.62 34.88
CA VAL A 5 68.17 56.80 33.70
C VAL A 5 68.39 55.31 33.97
N ILE A 6 69.39 54.95 34.78
CA ILE A 6 69.70 53.56 35.13
C ILE A 6 68.62 52.97 36.07
N GLY A 7 68.18 53.75 37.07
CA GLY A 7 67.11 53.32 37.97
C GLY A 7 65.78 53.08 37.25
N PHE A 8 65.42 53.95 36.31
CA PHE A 8 64.20 53.80 35.51
C PHE A 8 64.25 52.57 34.59
N ARG A 9 65.42 52.29 33.98
CA ARG A 9 65.62 51.09 33.14
C ARG A 9 65.54 49.78 33.92
N MET A 10 66.07 49.74 35.15
CA MET A 10 65.96 48.55 36.01
C MET A 10 64.54 48.32 36.51
N ALA A 11 63.82 49.39 36.87
CA ALA A 11 62.41 49.28 37.27
C ALA A 11 61.53 48.80 36.10
N PHE A 12 61.76 49.32 34.89
CA PHE A 12 61.02 48.90 33.70
C PHE A 12 61.32 47.44 33.31
N ALA A 13 62.58 47.01 33.42
CA ALA A 13 62.96 45.62 33.19
C ALA A 13 62.35 44.66 34.23
N ALA A 14 62.29 45.07 35.51
CA ALA A 14 61.65 44.28 36.56
C ALA A 14 60.14 44.15 36.34
N VAL A 15 59.46 45.24 35.95
CA VAL A 15 58.02 45.21 35.62
C VAL A 15 57.74 44.39 34.37
N ALA A 16 58.59 44.49 33.34
CA ALA A 16 58.49 43.67 32.13
C ALA A 16 58.71 42.17 32.42
N CYS A 17 59.70 41.82 33.25
CA CYS A 17 59.90 40.43 33.70
C CYS A 17 58.72 39.92 34.53
N PHE A 18 58.12 40.76 35.37
CA PHE A 18 56.95 40.37 36.16
C PHE A 18 55.71 40.16 35.28
N MET A 19 55.48 41.04 34.29
CA MET A 19 54.42 40.84 33.28
C MET A 19 54.64 39.59 32.43
N LEU A 20 55.87 39.29 32.01
CA LEU A 20 56.17 38.07 31.26
C LEU A 20 55.95 36.82 32.13
N ALA A 21 56.33 36.86 33.42
CA ALA A 21 56.08 35.76 34.34
C ALA A 21 54.57 35.52 34.57
N THR A 22 53.75 36.58 34.65
CA THR A 22 52.29 36.43 34.76
C THR A 22 51.64 35.96 33.45
N LEU A 23 52.22 36.27 32.29
CA LEU A 23 51.75 35.75 30.99
C LEU A 23 52.03 34.25 30.83
N PHE A 24 53.11 33.73 31.42
CA PHE A 24 53.39 32.27 31.43
C PHE A 24 52.54 31.49 32.45
N LEU A 25 51.98 32.14 33.47
CA LEU A 25 51.02 31.53 34.40
C LEU A 25 49.58 31.50 33.87
N GLY A 26 49.30 32.15 32.73
CA GLY A 26 47.95 32.27 32.16
C GLY A 26 47.59 31.24 31.09
N CYS A 27 48.47 30.30 30.74
CA CYS A 27 48.12 29.19 29.84
C CYS A 27 47.75 27.95 30.67
N GLU A 28 46.54 27.95 31.22
CA GLU A 28 45.95 26.71 31.71
C GLU A 28 45.63 25.83 30.48
N LYS A 29 46.46 24.81 30.27
CA LYS A 29 46.33 23.83 29.19
C LYS A 29 45.18 22.84 29.43
N SER A 30 44.21 23.18 30.28
CA SER A 30 43.18 22.27 30.80
C SER A 30 41.80 22.43 30.15
N SER A 31 41.54 23.49 29.37
CA SER A 31 40.17 23.73 28.84
C SER A 31 39.98 23.55 27.32
N ASP A 32 41.04 23.36 26.54
CA ASP A 32 41.00 23.33 25.06
C ASP A 32 41.43 21.97 24.45
N GLY A 33 41.26 20.88 25.21
CA GLY A 33 41.26 19.52 24.68
C GLY A 33 39.82 19.03 24.43
N PRO A 34 39.61 17.94 23.68
CA PRO A 34 38.31 17.28 23.68
C PRO A 34 37.93 17.02 25.14
N LEU A 35 36.79 17.55 25.57
CA LEU A 35 36.26 17.31 26.91
C LEU A 35 36.22 15.79 27.10
N SER A 36 36.93 15.29 28.12
CA SER A 36 36.85 13.88 28.47
C SER A 36 35.40 13.59 28.80
N VAL A 37 34.76 12.73 28.01
CA VAL A 37 33.34 12.37 28.18
C VAL A 37 33.12 11.70 29.54
N SER A 38 34.17 11.10 30.11
CA SER A 38 34.29 10.77 31.53
C SER A 38 35.77 10.58 31.92
N ASP A 39 36.07 10.56 33.21
CA ASP A 39 37.36 10.06 33.70
C ASP A 39 37.43 8.53 33.51
N GLU A 40 38.61 7.98 33.25
CA GLU A 40 38.83 6.52 33.05
C GLU A 40 38.41 5.68 34.28
N ASN A 41 38.28 6.31 35.46
CA ASN A 41 37.83 5.67 36.70
C ASN A 41 36.43 6.13 37.14
N ALA A 42 35.67 6.78 36.27
CA ALA A 42 34.36 7.31 36.62
C ALA A 42 33.36 6.17 36.83
N LYS A 43 32.92 6.01 38.07
CA LYS A 43 31.77 5.18 38.44
C LYS A 43 30.50 5.98 38.23
N PHE A 44 29.61 5.47 37.41
CA PHE A 44 28.30 6.09 37.21
C PHE A 44 27.24 5.01 37.06
N GLU A 45 26.06 5.30 37.60
CA GLU A 45 24.83 4.53 37.44
C GLU A 45 23.76 5.50 36.96
N GLY A 46 22.96 5.08 35.99
CA GLY A 46 21.92 5.94 35.45
C GLY A 46 21.14 5.30 34.32
N LYS A 47 20.39 6.14 33.61
CA LYS A 47 19.57 5.73 32.48
C LYS A 47 20.22 6.18 31.17
N GLY A 48 20.37 5.25 30.24
CA GLY A 48 20.75 5.50 28.86
C GLY A 48 19.56 5.98 28.02
N PHE A 49 19.79 6.10 26.71
CA PHE A 49 18.82 6.62 25.76
C PHE A 49 18.79 5.80 24.47
N PHE A 50 17.63 5.76 23.80
CA PHE A 50 17.43 5.15 22.48
C PHE A 50 16.56 6.04 21.60
N LEU A 51 16.83 6.04 20.29
CA LEU A 51 16.11 6.90 19.34
C LEU A 51 15.00 6.18 18.57
N SER A 52 15.07 4.86 18.46
CA SER A 52 14.14 4.10 17.62
C SER A 52 13.82 2.76 18.23
N ALA A 53 12.56 2.37 18.11
CA ALA A 53 12.09 1.05 18.48
C ALA A 53 10.97 0.66 17.53
N SER A 54 10.96 -0.60 17.08
CA SER A 54 9.91 -1.15 16.22
C SER A 54 9.47 -2.52 16.71
N LEU A 55 8.18 -2.78 16.65
CA LEU A 55 7.58 -4.09 16.91
C LEU A 55 7.63 -4.92 15.65
N ASP A 56 8.19 -6.12 15.75
CA ASP A 56 8.25 -7.07 14.64
C ASP A 56 7.53 -8.37 15.03
N SER A 57 6.40 -8.61 14.36
CA SER A 57 5.63 -9.86 14.40
C SER A 57 5.71 -10.65 13.08
N GLY A 58 6.46 -10.18 12.09
CA GLY A 58 6.47 -10.72 10.72
C GLY A 58 5.15 -10.59 9.95
N SER A 59 4.17 -9.85 10.48
CA SER A 59 2.80 -9.72 9.96
C SER A 59 2.23 -8.34 10.26
N THR A 60 1.15 -7.95 9.58
CA THR A 60 0.49 -6.66 9.85
C THR A 60 -0.30 -6.70 11.16
N ILE A 61 -0.74 -7.89 11.57
CA ILE A 61 -1.52 -8.13 12.78
C ILE A 61 -0.78 -9.15 13.64
N HIS A 62 -0.50 -8.81 14.89
CA HIS A 62 0.08 -9.74 15.85
C HIS A 62 -1.01 -10.63 16.49
N LEU A 63 -0.81 -11.94 16.51
CA LEU A 63 -1.67 -12.83 17.29
C LEU A 63 -1.24 -12.83 18.75
N ALA A 64 -2.19 -12.73 19.67
CA ALA A 64 -1.90 -12.67 21.12
C ALA A 64 -1.11 -13.87 21.66
N GLY A 65 -1.17 -15.02 20.97
CA GLY A 65 -0.42 -16.22 21.33
C GLY A 65 0.97 -16.32 20.69
N ASP A 66 1.34 -15.39 19.81
CA ASP A 66 2.62 -15.42 19.11
C ASP A 66 3.73 -14.74 19.91
N THR A 67 4.97 -15.02 19.53
CA THR A 67 6.12 -14.28 20.05
C THR A 67 6.24 -12.94 19.31
N LEU A 68 6.33 -11.84 20.07
CA LEU A 68 6.64 -10.52 19.53
C LEU A 68 8.10 -10.17 19.77
N TYR A 69 8.75 -9.56 18.78
CA TYR A 69 10.08 -9.02 18.93
C TYR A 69 10.06 -7.50 18.96
N LEU A 70 10.96 -6.93 19.75
CA LEU A 70 11.21 -5.51 19.85
C LEU A 70 12.60 -5.24 19.30
N ASN A 71 12.69 -4.61 18.14
CA ASN A 71 13.95 -4.14 17.60
C ASN A 71 14.20 -2.71 18.11
N MET A 72 15.23 -2.54 18.93
CA MET A 72 15.69 -1.25 19.42
C MET A 72 16.94 -0.84 18.66
N GLY A 73 16.88 0.35 18.07
CA GLY A 73 17.99 0.94 17.35
C GLY A 73 18.53 2.19 18.04
N LYS A 74 19.77 2.55 17.72
CA LYS A 74 20.42 3.78 18.19
C LYS A 74 20.48 3.88 19.71
N ILE A 75 20.78 2.77 20.37
CA ILE A 75 21.03 2.78 21.82
C ILE A 75 22.39 3.42 22.04
N TRP A 76 22.40 4.45 22.88
CA TRP A 76 23.63 5.10 23.30
C TRP A 76 24.03 4.59 24.68
N SER A 77 25.22 3.98 24.75
CA SER A 77 25.86 3.52 25.98
C SER A 77 27.29 4.04 26.05
N PHE A 78 27.81 4.25 27.26
CA PHE A 78 29.17 4.77 27.49
C PHE A 78 30.28 3.75 27.21
N SER A 79 29.97 2.46 27.16
CA SER A 79 30.87 1.37 26.75
C SER A 79 30.06 0.08 26.53
N ASN A 80 30.68 -0.94 25.95
CA ASN A 80 30.05 -2.26 25.78
C ASN A 80 29.68 -2.93 27.11
N CYS A 81 30.48 -2.69 28.15
CA CYS A 81 30.30 -3.23 29.48
C CYS A 81 29.36 -2.38 30.35
N ALA A 82 29.14 -1.12 29.96
CA ALA A 82 28.30 -0.20 30.73
C ALA A 82 26.80 -0.48 30.60
N LEU A 83 26.35 -1.28 29.62
CA LEU A 83 24.94 -1.70 29.55
C LEU A 83 24.69 -2.79 30.58
N ARG A 84 23.97 -2.46 31.65
CA ARG A 84 23.62 -3.41 32.71
C ARG A 84 22.38 -4.21 32.35
N ASP A 85 21.30 -3.52 32.01
CA ASP A 85 20.02 -4.16 31.68
C ASP A 85 19.18 -3.28 30.76
N ILE A 86 18.17 -3.87 30.14
CA ILE A 86 17.08 -3.15 29.48
C ILE A 86 15.78 -3.59 30.16
N GLU A 87 15.34 -2.79 31.13
CA GLU A 87 14.09 -3.02 31.84
C GLU A 87 12.90 -2.64 30.95
N LEU A 88 11.95 -3.56 30.80
CA LEU A 88 10.72 -3.31 30.06
C LEU A 88 9.58 -2.99 31.04
N ASN A 89 9.17 -1.73 31.07
CA ASN A 89 7.99 -1.31 31.83
C ASN A 89 6.73 -1.47 30.99
N TYR A 90 5.70 -2.03 31.59
CA TYR A 90 4.43 -2.31 30.94
C TYR A 90 3.29 -1.63 31.67
N THR A 91 2.51 -0.84 30.95
CA THR A 91 1.32 -0.17 31.47
C THR A 91 0.15 -0.43 30.53
N GLN A 92 -0.99 -0.84 31.06
CA GLN A 92 -2.21 -0.96 30.27
C GLN A 92 -3.08 0.27 30.50
N GLU A 93 -3.51 0.91 29.42
CA GLU A 93 -4.48 2.00 29.42
C GLU A 93 -5.58 1.65 28.41
N ASP A 94 -6.80 1.48 28.89
CA ASP A 94 -7.93 0.98 28.09
C ASP A 94 -7.58 -0.32 27.34
N SER A 95 -7.67 -0.30 26.00
CA SER A 95 -7.36 -1.42 25.11
C SER A 95 -5.91 -1.41 24.58
N VAL A 96 -5.06 -0.54 25.13
CA VAL A 96 -3.67 -0.35 24.69
C VAL A 96 -2.70 -0.84 25.75
N LEU A 97 -1.80 -1.74 25.36
CA LEU A 97 -0.63 -2.11 26.16
C LEU A 97 0.57 -1.24 25.75
N TRP A 98 1.01 -0.39 26.66
CA TRP A 98 2.22 0.41 26.51
C TRP A 98 3.45 -0.37 26.96
N ILE A 99 4.48 -0.34 26.12
CA ILE A 99 5.83 -0.82 26.43
C ILE A 99 6.75 0.40 26.50
N ALA A 100 7.38 0.59 27.65
CA ALA A 100 8.34 1.67 27.90
C ALA A 100 9.69 1.06 28.32
N PRO A 101 10.59 0.80 27.35
CA PRO A 101 11.94 0.34 27.64
C PRO A 101 12.73 1.40 28.42
N VAL A 102 13.47 0.95 29.43
CA VAL A 102 14.42 1.75 30.20
C VAL A 102 15.78 1.09 30.07
N ILE A 103 16.78 1.87 29.67
CA ILE A 103 18.13 1.38 29.45
C ILE A 103 18.93 1.69 30.70
N ASP A 104 19.30 0.68 31.47
CA ASP A 104 20.08 0.88 32.68
C ASP A 104 21.56 0.73 32.37
N ILE A 105 22.30 1.77 32.72
CA ILE A 105 23.74 1.84 32.51
C ILE A 105 24.46 1.87 33.86
N GLN A 106 25.52 1.09 33.97
CA GLN A 106 26.37 1.05 35.15
C GLN A 106 27.82 0.82 34.73
N SER A 107 28.73 1.69 35.20
CA SER A 107 30.17 1.52 35.08
C SER A 107 30.78 1.40 36.48
N ASP A 108 31.66 0.42 36.67
CA ASP A 108 32.47 0.25 37.87
C ASP A 108 33.82 0.97 37.79
N GLY A 109 34.09 1.69 36.69
CA GLY A 109 35.31 2.46 36.48
C GLY A 109 36.54 1.61 36.16
N GLU A 110 36.40 0.30 35.88
CA GLU A 110 37.49 -0.52 35.33
C GLU A 110 37.49 -0.53 33.79
N ASP A 111 36.39 -0.12 33.16
CA ASP A 111 36.22 -0.13 31.72
C ASP A 111 36.56 1.22 31.05
N CYS A 112 37.24 1.16 29.90
CA CYS A 112 37.48 2.34 29.08
C CYS A 112 36.14 2.95 28.62
N ALA A 113 35.87 4.19 29.03
CA ALA A 113 34.74 4.95 28.53
C ALA A 113 34.90 5.22 27.03
N ALA A 114 34.07 4.56 26.23
CA ALA A 114 34.03 4.73 24.79
C ALA A 114 32.58 4.68 24.34
N PRO A 115 32.03 5.76 23.75
CA PRO A 115 30.64 5.78 23.31
C PRO A 115 30.41 4.61 22.36
N TYR A 116 29.57 3.67 22.79
CA TYR A 116 29.26 2.48 22.03
C TYR A 116 27.85 2.60 21.48
N TYR A 117 27.79 2.69 20.17
CA TYR A 117 26.56 2.71 19.40
C TYR A 117 26.15 1.28 19.11
N ARG A 118 25.03 0.82 19.67
CA ARG A 118 24.42 -0.46 19.30
C ARG A 118 23.45 -0.20 18.15
N PRO A 119 23.81 -0.54 16.90
CA PRO A 119 22.97 -0.25 15.76
C PRO A 119 21.63 -0.98 15.87
N ASP A 120 21.64 -2.24 16.31
CA ASP A 120 20.46 -3.10 16.37
C ASP A 120 20.50 -3.97 17.66
N THR A 121 19.45 -3.92 18.47
CA THR A 121 19.24 -4.76 19.65
C THR A 121 17.86 -5.39 19.56
N LEU A 122 17.80 -6.71 19.42
CA LEU A 122 16.55 -7.45 19.31
C LEU A 122 16.18 -8.07 20.66
N LEU A 123 15.05 -7.66 21.21
CA LEU A 123 14.51 -8.20 22.45
C LEU A 123 13.30 -9.08 22.14
N LYS A 124 13.34 -10.32 22.62
CA LYS A 124 12.17 -11.21 22.59
C LYS A 124 11.22 -10.79 23.72
N LEU A 125 10.02 -10.35 23.38
CA LEU A 125 9.01 -9.96 24.35
C LEU A 125 8.23 -11.20 24.82
N ASN A 126 8.15 -11.40 26.13
CA ASN A 126 7.24 -12.37 26.72
C ASN A 126 5.98 -11.64 27.20
N LEU A 127 4.90 -11.74 26.41
CA LEU A 127 3.65 -11.01 26.63
C LEU A 127 2.47 -11.89 27.03
N GLU A 128 2.65 -13.21 27.18
CA GLU A 128 1.56 -14.18 27.41
C GLU A 128 0.65 -13.76 28.59
N ASN A 129 1.25 -13.34 29.72
CA ASN A 129 0.49 -12.93 30.91
C ASN A 129 0.02 -11.47 30.88
N ARG A 130 0.36 -10.71 29.82
CA ARG A 130 0.10 -9.28 29.70
C ARG A 130 -0.97 -8.96 28.66
N LEU A 131 -1.12 -9.80 27.63
CA LEU A 131 -2.15 -9.64 26.58
C LEU A 131 -3.50 -10.20 27.03
N LYS A 132 -4.07 -9.60 28.08
CA LYS A 132 -5.45 -9.85 28.50
C LYS A 132 -6.43 -9.55 27.36
N ASP A 133 -7.60 -10.17 27.39
CA ASP A 133 -8.62 -10.12 26.32
C ASP A 133 -9.03 -8.72 25.85
N GLU A 134 -8.85 -7.72 26.70
CA GLU A 134 -9.16 -6.31 26.46
C GLU A 134 -8.09 -5.59 25.60
N VAL A 135 -6.87 -6.14 25.51
CA VAL A 135 -5.78 -5.52 24.75
C VAL A 135 -5.96 -5.80 23.26
N SER A 136 -6.01 -4.71 22.48
CA SER A 136 -6.17 -4.71 21.02
C SER A 136 -5.01 -4.05 20.27
N GLN A 137 -4.15 -3.32 20.99
CA GLN A 137 -3.00 -2.66 20.41
C GLN A 137 -1.83 -2.67 21.40
N ILE A 138 -0.63 -2.89 20.89
CA ILE A 138 0.61 -2.68 21.64
C ILE A 138 1.27 -1.43 21.07
N LYS A 139 1.73 -0.54 21.94
CA LYS A 139 2.47 0.67 21.56
C LYS A 139 3.78 0.73 22.30
N ILE A 140 4.84 1.17 21.61
CA ILE A 140 6.11 1.49 22.26
C ILE A 140 6.22 2.99 22.42
N LYS A 141 6.70 3.43 23.58
CA LYS A 141 7.09 4.81 23.82
C LYS A 141 8.50 4.94 24.37
N ASN A 142 9.08 6.12 24.21
CA ASN A 142 10.33 6.50 24.88
C ASN A 142 10.07 7.32 26.16
N ASP A 143 11.16 7.75 26.78
CA ASP A 143 11.23 8.64 27.93
C ASP A 143 10.63 10.04 27.72
N GLN A 144 10.36 10.41 26.47
CA GLN A 144 9.69 11.67 26.08
C GLN A 144 8.20 11.48 25.76
N ASP A 145 7.60 10.35 26.18
CA ASP A 145 6.21 9.96 25.89
C ASP A 145 5.85 9.99 24.38
N SER A 146 6.85 9.91 23.51
CA SER A 146 6.63 9.85 22.06
C SER A 146 6.35 8.41 21.63
N ILE A 147 5.27 8.21 20.86
CA ILE A 147 4.94 6.91 20.28
C ILE A 147 5.97 6.62 19.17
N LEU A 148 6.69 5.51 19.31
CA LEU A 148 7.69 5.11 18.33
C LEU A 148 7.12 4.15 17.29
N ASP A 149 6.27 3.22 17.73
CA ASP A 149 5.63 2.24 16.87
C ASP A 149 4.38 1.66 17.54
N SER A 150 3.53 1.02 16.73
CA SER A 150 2.33 0.34 17.21
C SER A 150 1.95 -0.85 16.35
N ILE A 151 1.41 -1.89 16.97
CA ILE A 151 0.88 -3.06 16.27
C ILE A 151 -0.48 -3.46 16.84
N LEU A 152 -1.37 -3.92 15.96
CA LEU A 152 -2.65 -4.47 16.36
C LEU A 152 -2.47 -5.88 16.92
N VAL A 153 -3.21 -6.19 17.98
CA VAL A 153 -3.25 -7.51 18.62
C VAL A 153 -4.61 -8.12 18.42
N ARG A 154 -4.63 -9.34 17.90
CA ARG A 154 -5.86 -10.10 17.64
C ARG A 154 -5.78 -11.51 18.20
N ARG A 155 -6.92 -12.14 18.43
CA ARG A 155 -7.06 -13.49 18.98
C ARG A 155 -7.69 -14.40 17.95
N GLY A 156 -7.04 -15.52 17.69
CA GLY A 156 -7.48 -16.47 16.68
C GLY A 156 -6.31 -17.10 15.97
N LYS A 157 -6.50 -17.40 14.69
CA LYS A 157 -5.47 -17.99 13.83
C LYS A 157 -5.59 -17.44 12.42
N PHE A 158 -4.48 -17.40 11.71
CA PHE A 158 -4.49 -17.16 10.28
C PHE A 158 -4.73 -18.46 9.53
N GLN A 159 -5.63 -18.39 8.55
CA GLN A 159 -5.89 -19.46 7.61
C GLN A 159 -5.57 -18.98 6.20
N ARG A 160 -4.58 -19.62 5.58
CA ARG A 160 -4.20 -19.36 4.20
C ARG A 160 -4.93 -20.31 3.27
N ASP A 161 -5.68 -19.75 2.35
CA ASP A 161 -6.42 -20.50 1.34
C ASP A 161 -6.01 -20.06 -0.07
N THR A 162 -6.06 -20.99 -1.02
CA THR A 162 -5.91 -20.71 -2.44
C THR A 162 -6.98 -21.45 -3.21
N PHE A 163 -7.74 -20.73 -4.02
CA PHE A 163 -8.81 -21.30 -4.82
C PHE A 163 -9.00 -20.52 -6.11
N GLU A 164 -9.80 -21.10 -7.00
CA GLU A 164 -10.07 -20.56 -8.32
C GLU A 164 -11.55 -20.19 -8.44
N ILE A 165 -11.82 -19.02 -9.04
CA ILE A 165 -13.17 -18.59 -9.39
C ILE A 165 -13.23 -18.41 -10.91
N TYR A 166 -14.17 -19.09 -11.56
CA TYR A 166 -14.41 -18.92 -12.99
C TYR A 166 -15.20 -17.64 -13.26
N LEU A 167 -14.69 -16.78 -14.13
CA LEU A 167 -15.39 -15.60 -14.64
C LEU A 167 -15.89 -15.91 -16.05
N ASP A 168 -17.18 -16.10 -16.20
CA ASP A 168 -17.80 -16.36 -17.50
C ASP A 168 -17.66 -15.17 -18.47
N SER A 169 -17.72 -15.44 -19.76
CA SER A 169 -17.77 -14.43 -20.83
C SER A 169 -18.81 -13.32 -20.61
N ILE A 170 -19.92 -13.59 -19.93
CA ILE A 170 -20.94 -12.56 -19.64
C ILE A 170 -20.41 -11.42 -18.77
N PHE A 171 -19.32 -11.63 -18.01
CA PHE A 171 -18.64 -10.55 -17.30
C PHE A 171 -18.03 -9.49 -18.24
N ALA A 172 -17.93 -9.75 -19.55
CA ALA A 172 -17.51 -8.76 -20.55
C ALA A 172 -18.69 -7.98 -21.14
N ASP A 173 -19.94 -8.44 -20.98
CA ASP A 173 -21.11 -7.82 -21.60
C ASP A 173 -21.70 -6.75 -20.67
N ALA A 174 -21.51 -5.49 -21.04
CA ALA A 174 -21.96 -4.36 -20.24
C ALA A 174 -23.49 -4.21 -20.19
N HIS A 175 -24.22 -4.85 -21.09
CA HIS A 175 -25.69 -4.85 -21.08
C HIS A 175 -26.28 -5.77 -20.00
N LEU A 176 -25.48 -6.68 -19.44
CA LEU A 176 -25.90 -7.64 -18.43
C LEU A 176 -25.51 -7.23 -17.00
N TYR A 177 -24.85 -6.08 -16.83
CA TYR A 177 -24.48 -5.61 -15.50
C TYR A 177 -25.71 -5.12 -14.69
N PRO A 178 -25.76 -5.34 -13.36
CA PRO A 178 -24.73 -6.02 -12.55
C PRO A 178 -24.77 -7.54 -12.72
N VAL A 179 -23.59 -8.15 -12.77
CA VAL A 179 -23.41 -9.61 -12.92
C VAL A 179 -22.49 -10.12 -11.81
N ARG A 180 -22.78 -11.30 -11.29
CA ARG A 180 -21.96 -11.92 -10.25
C ARG A 180 -21.75 -13.40 -10.45
N THR A 181 -20.73 -13.95 -9.82
CA THR A 181 -20.62 -15.40 -9.67
C THR A 181 -21.63 -15.87 -8.60
N SER A 182 -21.96 -17.16 -8.63
CA SER A 182 -22.74 -17.75 -7.55
C SER A 182 -21.99 -17.63 -6.23
N ASP A 183 -22.72 -17.39 -5.16
CA ASP A 183 -22.27 -17.40 -3.77
C ASP A 183 -22.47 -18.77 -3.11
N LYS A 184 -22.96 -19.76 -3.87
CA LYS A 184 -23.27 -21.11 -3.36
C LYS A 184 -22.66 -22.18 -4.25
N SER A 185 -22.11 -23.22 -3.63
CA SER A 185 -21.82 -24.50 -4.28
C SER A 185 -22.51 -25.60 -3.48
N GLY A 186 -23.66 -26.06 -3.98
CA GLY A 186 -24.54 -26.93 -3.19
C GLY A 186 -25.04 -26.22 -1.93
N SER A 187 -24.67 -26.73 -0.75
CA SER A 187 -25.04 -26.18 0.56
C SER A 187 -23.95 -25.31 1.22
N VAL A 188 -22.84 -25.04 0.53
CA VAL A 188 -21.69 -24.32 1.07
C VAL A 188 -21.66 -22.90 0.49
N GLU A 189 -21.56 -21.89 1.37
CA GLU A 189 -21.31 -20.50 0.98
C GLU A 189 -19.88 -20.38 0.43
N LYS A 190 -19.72 -19.69 -0.69
CA LYS A 190 -18.41 -19.45 -1.31
C LYS A 190 -18.23 -17.97 -1.65
N PRO A 191 -16.98 -17.50 -1.79
CA PRO A 191 -16.71 -16.16 -2.25
C PRO A 191 -17.29 -15.88 -3.64
N THR A 192 -17.62 -14.63 -3.88
CA THR A 192 -18.26 -14.18 -5.12
C THR A 192 -17.52 -12.98 -5.71
N VAL A 193 -17.51 -12.91 -7.04
CA VAL A 193 -17.07 -11.72 -7.77
C VAL A 193 -18.30 -11.04 -8.34
N LEU A 194 -18.46 -9.75 -8.06
CA LEU A 194 -19.47 -8.86 -8.60
C LEU A 194 -18.81 -7.91 -9.60
N ARG A 195 -19.45 -7.68 -10.74
CA ARG A 195 -19.09 -6.62 -11.67
C ARG A 195 -20.29 -5.75 -11.94
N MET A 196 -20.11 -4.44 -11.81
CA MET A 196 -21.17 -3.46 -11.97
C MET A 196 -20.72 -2.26 -12.80
N LEU A 197 -21.71 -1.58 -13.37
CA LEU A 197 -21.50 -0.33 -14.11
C LEU A 197 -21.53 0.83 -13.12
N ASP A 198 -20.44 1.58 -13.02
CA ASP A 198 -20.34 2.73 -12.11
C ASP A 198 -20.89 3.99 -12.77
N SER A 199 -20.50 4.22 -14.04
CA SER A 199 -20.92 5.40 -14.78
C SER A 199 -20.76 5.24 -16.28
N LEU A 200 -21.46 6.12 -17.01
CA LEU A 200 -21.38 6.29 -18.45
C LEU A 200 -20.89 7.70 -18.75
N THR A 201 -19.82 7.80 -19.52
CA THR A 201 -19.30 9.09 -19.99
C THR A 201 -19.64 9.24 -21.47
N PRO A 202 -20.59 10.12 -21.85
CA PRO A 202 -20.87 10.42 -23.24
C PRO A 202 -19.63 10.99 -23.92
N ARG A 203 -19.38 10.57 -25.16
CA ARG A 203 -18.36 11.18 -26.02
C ARG A 203 -18.85 11.25 -27.45
N VAL A 204 -18.12 11.99 -28.28
CA VAL A 204 -18.41 12.10 -29.70
C VAL A 204 -17.22 11.56 -30.46
N PHE A 205 -17.51 10.74 -31.46
CA PHE A 205 -16.54 10.25 -32.42
C PHE A 205 -16.67 11.01 -33.73
N TYR A 206 -15.53 11.45 -34.26
CA TYR A 206 -15.42 12.22 -35.48
C TYR A 206 -14.99 11.32 -36.66
N TRP A 207 -15.74 11.38 -37.76
CA TRP A 207 -15.42 10.58 -38.94
C TRP A 207 -15.71 11.31 -40.24
N LYS A 208 -15.07 10.86 -41.33
CA LYS A 208 -15.31 11.34 -42.69
C LYS A 208 -15.52 10.16 -43.62
N THR A 209 -16.43 10.29 -44.57
CA THR A 209 -16.51 9.34 -45.70
C THR A 209 -15.27 9.50 -46.57
N MET A 210 -14.74 8.39 -47.05
CA MET A 210 -13.66 8.33 -48.03
C MET A 210 -14.20 7.66 -49.29
N GLU A 211 -13.93 8.25 -50.45
CA GLU A 211 -14.36 7.65 -51.70
C GLU A 211 -13.60 6.35 -51.98
N SER A 212 -14.35 5.32 -52.38
CA SER A 212 -13.79 4.03 -52.77
C SER A 212 -14.25 3.68 -54.17
N SER A 213 -13.31 3.29 -55.02
CA SER A 213 -13.58 2.86 -56.39
C SER A 213 -13.34 1.37 -56.54
N CYS A 214 -14.19 0.69 -57.30
CA CYS A 214 -14.04 -0.73 -57.56
C CYS A 214 -13.21 -0.95 -58.83
N THR A 215 -12.06 -1.60 -58.70
CA THR A 215 -11.18 -1.95 -59.84
C THR A 215 -11.67 -3.15 -60.63
N HIS A 216 -12.46 -4.02 -60.01
CA HIS A 216 -12.99 -5.23 -60.64
C HIS A 216 -14.43 -5.50 -60.21
N ARG A 217 -15.37 -5.11 -61.08
CA ARG A 217 -16.81 -5.31 -60.87
C ARG A 217 -17.17 -6.75 -61.25
N VAL A 218 -17.90 -7.43 -60.38
CA VAL A 218 -18.31 -8.83 -60.60
C VAL A 218 -19.72 -8.90 -61.19
N ASP A 219 -20.67 -8.16 -60.60
CA ASP A 219 -22.06 -8.13 -61.05
C ASP A 219 -22.47 -6.74 -61.56
N MET A 220 -23.27 -6.70 -62.63
CA MET A 220 -23.92 -5.46 -63.09
C MET A 220 -25.24 -5.27 -62.34
N CYS A 221 -25.19 -4.55 -61.22
CA CYS A 221 -26.40 -4.10 -60.54
C CYS A 221 -27.17 -3.09 -61.42
N LYS A 222 -28.51 -3.20 -61.48
CA LYS A 222 -29.35 -2.15 -62.08
C LYS A 222 -29.35 -0.86 -61.25
N SER A 223 -29.23 -1.01 -59.94
CA SER A 223 -29.14 0.06 -58.95
C SER A 223 -28.12 -0.30 -57.89
N VAL A 224 -27.35 0.68 -57.41
CA VAL A 224 -26.35 0.52 -56.34
C VAL A 224 -26.72 1.38 -55.14
N VAL A 225 -26.51 0.85 -53.94
CA VAL A 225 -26.72 1.55 -52.67
C VAL A 225 -25.40 1.64 -51.90
N PRO A 226 -25.13 2.76 -51.20
CA PRO A 226 -23.96 2.88 -50.34
C PRO A 226 -24.01 1.84 -49.22
N ASP A 227 -22.89 1.12 -49.05
CA ASP A 227 -22.65 0.23 -47.92
C ASP A 227 -21.43 0.76 -47.15
N THR A 228 -21.63 1.10 -45.88
CA THR A 228 -20.65 1.81 -45.06
C THR A 228 -20.08 0.84 -44.03
N LEU A 229 -18.81 0.47 -44.19
CA LEU A 229 -18.11 -0.38 -43.23
C LEU A 229 -17.47 0.49 -42.14
N TYR A 230 -18.19 0.65 -41.03
CA TYR A 230 -17.59 1.23 -39.83
C TYR A 230 -16.47 0.33 -39.31
N PRO A 231 -15.32 0.90 -38.90
CA PRO A 231 -14.27 0.11 -38.26
C PRO A 231 -14.75 -0.42 -36.91
N THR A 232 -14.26 -1.60 -36.53
CA THR A 232 -14.59 -2.27 -35.27
C THR A 232 -13.96 -1.61 -34.04
N SER A 233 -12.98 -0.74 -34.24
CA SER A 233 -12.31 0.03 -33.18
C SER A 233 -11.85 1.38 -33.72
N TRP A 234 -11.88 2.43 -32.90
CA TRP A 234 -11.45 3.78 -33.28
C TRP A 234 -10.69 4.51 -32.19
N ASN A 235 -9.82 5.43 -32.60
CA ASN A 235 -9.13 6.37 -31.71
C ASN A 235 -9.95 7.65 -31.60
N VAL A 236 -10.18 8.11 -30.38
CA VAL A 236 -10.96 9.34 -30.11
C VAL A 236 -10.21 10.60 -30.54
N ASN A 237 -8.88 10.55 -30.57
CA ASN A 237 -8.05 11.68 -30.97
C ASN A 237 -7.94 11.84 -32.50
N ASP A 238 -8.38 10.83 -33.27
CA ASP A 238 -8.23 10.82 -34.71
C ASP A 238 -9.61 10.92 -35.40
N THR A 239 -9.66 11.69 -36.49
CA THR A 239 -10.79 11.60 -37.41
C THR A 239 -10.64 10.33 -38.23
N THR A 240 -11.60 9.41 -38.08
CA THR A 240 -11.54 8.14 -38.81
C THR A 240 -12.08 8.29 -40.22
N LEU A 241 -11.38 7.69 -41.18
CA LEU A 241 -11.82 7.63 -42.56
C LEU A 241 -12.63 6.34 -42.78
N VAL A 242 -13.88 6.50 -43.20
CA VAL A 242 -14.80 5.39 -43.42
C VAL A 242 -15.01 5.22 -44.93
N PRO A 243 -14.53 4.13 -45.54
CA PRO A 243 -14.71 3.89 -46.97
C PRO A 243 -16.19 3.69 -47.28
N VAL A 244 -16.66 4.35 -48.34
CA VAL A 244 -18.02 4.15 -48.85
C VAL A 244 -17.95 3.14 -49.99
N HIS A 245 -18.31 1.90 -49.67
CA HIS A 245 -18.49 0.87 -50.69
C HIS A 245 -19.90 0.95 -51.25
N TYR A 246 -20.16 0.18 -52.29
CA TYR A 246 -21.48 0.07 -52.91
C TYR A 246 -21.87 -1.39 -53.02
N ALA A 247 -23.15 -1.69 -52.78
CA ALA A 247 -23.76 -3.01 -52.97
C ALA A 247 -24.93 -2.91 -53.97
N CYS A 248 -25.36 -4.03 -54.56
CA CYS A 248 -26.54 -4.03 -55.41
C CYS A 248 -27.80 -3.76 -54.56
N ALA A 249 -28.70 -2.90 -55.04
CA ALA A 249 -29.92 -2.54 -54.30
C ALA A 249 -31.01 -3.63 -54.35
N ASP A 250 -31.04 -4.41 -55.44
CA ASP A 250 -32.19 -5.22 -55.84
C ASP A 250 -31.95 -6.74 -55.73
N SER A 251 -30.78 -7.17 -55.25
CA SER A 251 -30.40 -8.59 -55.13
C SER A 251 -29.29 -8.82 -54.10
N ASP A 252 -29.09 -10.08 -53.69
CA ASP A 252 -27.94 -10.54 -52.88
C ASP A 252 -26.61 -10.53 -53.68
N SER A 253 -26.59 -9.90 -54.86
CA SER A 253 -25.41 -9.75 -55.71
C SER A 253 -24.47 -8.69 -55.14
N VAL A 254 -23.17 -8.87 -55.35
CA VAL A 254 -22.15 -7.96 -54.81
C VAL A 254 -21.54 -7.16 -55.96
N TYR A 255 -21.55 -5.83 -55.83
CA TYR A 255 -21.03 -4.93 -56.85
C TYR A 255 -19.51 -5.09 -57.08
N CYS A 256 -18.74 -5.35 -56.02
CA CYS A 256 -17.29 -5.49 -56.06
C CYS A 256 -16.78 -6.54 -55.06
N ILE A 257 -15.71 -7.25 -55.40
CA ILE A 257 -15.02 -8.13 -54.44
C ILE A 257 -14.32 -7.26 -53.39
N ASN A 258 -14.42 -7.62 -52.11
CA ASN A 258 -13.82 -6.87 -51.00
C ASN A 258 -12.33 -6.51 -51.20
N SER A 259 -11.54 -7.38 -51.84
CA SER A 259 -10.11 -7.16 -52.11
C SER A 259 -9.80 -6.25 -53.31
N LYS A 260 -10.83 -5.71 -53.98
CA LYS A 260 -10.71 -4.92 -55.22
C LYS A 260 -11.23 -3.49 -55.08
N TRP A 261 -11.53 -3.06 -53.86
CA TRP A 261 -11.76 -1.67 -53.53
C TRP A 261 -10.43 -0.93 -53.41
N GLU A 262 -10.30 0.17 -54.15
CA GLU A 262 -9.25 1.15 -54.00
C GLU A 262 -9.80 2.38 -53.31
N ASN A 263 -9.20 2.72 -52.17
CA ASN A 263 -9.61 3.83 -51.31
C ASN A 263 -8.82 5.08 -51.65
N ASP A 264 -9.50 6.19 -51.93
CA ASP A 264 -8.87 7.48 -52.15
C ASP A 264 -8.93 8.34 -50.88
N SER A 265 -7.85 8.32 -50.10
CA SER A 265 -7.73 9.12 -48.87
C SER A 265 -7.64 10.63 -49.12
N THR A 266 -7.59 11.09 -50.38
CA THR A 266 -7.60 12.51 -50.75
C THR A 266 -9.01 13.02 -51.09
N ALA A 267 -9.92 12.12 -51.48
CA ALA A 267 -11.31 12.41 -51.77
C ALA A 267 -12.20 12.14 -50.54
N LEU A 268 -12.26 13.15 -49.64
CA LEU A 268 -12.97 13.05 -48.36
C LEU A 268 -14.28 13.83 -48.36
N GLY A 269 -15.31 13.24 -47.76
CA GLY A 269 -16.56 13.93 -47.47
C GLY A 269 -16.49 14.85 -46.26
N LYS A 270 -17.67 15.35 -45.85
CA LYS A 270 -17.80 16.24 -44.69
C LYS A 270 -17.50 15.47 -43.40
N LEU A 271 -16.95 16.20 -42.42
CA LEU A 271 -16.82 15.70 -41.05
C LEU A 271 -18.20 15.43 -40.47
N GLN A 272 -18.36 14.27 -39.88
CA GLN A 272 -19.57 13.82 -39.22
C GLN A 272 -19.26 13.45 -37.77
N GLU A 273 -20.25 13.68 -36.92
CA GLU A 273 -20.22 13.36 -35.50
C GLU A 273 -21.11 12.14 -35.25
N ARG A 274 -20.61 11.18 -34.47
CA ARG A 274 -21.39 10.04 -34.01
C ARG A 274 -21.32 9.98 -32.48
N PRO A 275 -22.48 9.98 -31.79
CA PRO A 275 -22.52 9.75 -30.35
C PRO A 275 -21.92 8.39 -30.00
N ASP A 276 -21.14 8.37 -28.93
CA ASP A 276 -20.52 7.18 -28.36
C ASP A 276 -20.48 7.31 -26.83
N THR A 277 -20.16 6.24 -26.11
CA THR A 277 -20.19 6.23 -24.64
C THR A 277 -19.07 5.35 -24.10
N ILE A 278 -18.32 5.88 -23.13
CA ILE A 278 -17.36 5.10 -22.35
C ILE A 278 -18.08 4.53 -21.14
N TRP A 279 -17.92 3.23 -20.92
CA TRP A 279 -18.52 2.50 -19.81
C TRP A 279 -17.46 2.28 -18.74
N HIS A 280 -17.69 2.81 -17.55
CA HIS A 280 -16.81 2.66 -16.40
C HIS A 280 -17.39 1.61 -15.46
N TYR A 281 -16.63 0.57 -15.18
CA TYR A 281 -17.07 -0.56 -14.37
C TYR A 281 -16.08 -0.87 -13.25
N SER A 282 -16.60 -1.32 -12.13
CA SER A 282 -15.84 -1.81 -11.00
C SER A 282 -16.10 -3.30 -10.80
N THR A 283 -15.07 -4.00 -10.34
CA THR A 283 -15.15 -5.44 -10.04
C THR A 283 -14.76 -5.65 -8.59
N TYR A 284 -15.68 -6.23 -7.83
CA TYR A 284 -15.54 -6.47 -6.41
C TYR A 284 -15.45 -7.96 -6.14
N TYR A 285 -14.46 -8.36 -5.35
CA TYR A 285 -14.46 -9.63 -4.66
C TYR A 285 -15.22 -9.45 -3.34
N MET A 286 -16.16 -10.33 -3.06
CA MET A 286 -16.98 -10.29 -1.87
C MET A 286 -16.96 -11.65 -1.20
N GLU A 287 -16.79 -11.66 0.12
CA GLU A 287 -16.82 -12.89 0.89
C GLU A 287 -17.45 -12.67 2.25
N LYS A 288 -18.32 -13.60 2.62
CA LYS A 288 -18.87 -13.69 3.97
C LYS A 288 -17.85 -14.33 4.90
N VAL A 289 -17.60 -13.66 6.02
CA VAL A 289 -16.63 -14.07 7.02
C VAL A 289 -17.29 -14.16 8.39
N VAL A 290 -16.64 -14.88 9.30
CA VAL A 290 -17.04 -14.85 10.72
C VAL A 290 -16.84 -13.43 11.26
N LYS A 291 -17.70 -13.01 12.19
CA LYS A 291 -17.64 -11.67 12.79
C LYS A 291 -16.23 -11.32 13.25
N CYS A 292 -15.76 -10.12 12.91
CA CYS A 292 -14.40 -9.62 13.13
C CYS A 292 -13.28 -10.28 12.30
N GLY A 293 -13.60 -11.13 11.32
CA GLY A 293 -12.62 -11.63 10.35
C GLY A 293 -11.99 -10.50 9.54
N THR A 294 -10.70 -10.61 9.21
CA THR A 294 -9.99 -9.62 8.39
C THR A 294 -8.84 -10.28 7.63
N TYR A 295 -8.42 -9.68 6.51
CA TYR A 295 -7.27 -10.18 5.75
C TYR A 295 -5.95 -9.69 6.34
N ASN A 296 -5.03 -10.63 6.55
CA ASN A 296 -3.62 -10.30 6.74
C ASN A 296 -2.91 -10.17 5.39
N GLU A 297 -3.26 -11.04 4.43
CA GLU A 297 -2.76 -10.98 3.06
C GLU A 297 -3.91 -11.28 2.08
N PHE A 298 -3.95 -10.56 0.96
CA PHE A 298 -4.89 -10.82 -0.12
C PHE A 298 -4.22 -10.52 -1.46
N SER A 299 -4.31 -11.45 -2.40
CA SER A 299 -3.84 -11.26 -3.76
C SER A 299 -4.69 -12.00 -4.77
N VAL A 300 -4.83 -11.40 -5.94
CA VAL A 300 -5.48 -12.00 -7.10
C VAL A 300 -4.48 -12.11 -8.24
N ARG A 301 -4.42 -13.29 -8.85
CA ARG A 301 -3.59 -13.56 -10.02
C ARG A 301 -4.44 -14.05 -11.18
N SER A 302 -3.94 -13.82 -12.41
CA SER A 302 -4.57 -14.29 -13.64
C SER A 302 -6.01 -13.81 -13.82
N TYR A 303 -6.27 -12.54 -13.47
CA TYR A 303 -7.60 -11.95 -13.68
C TYR A 303 -7.87 -11.74 -15.17
N SER A 304 -8.68 -12.61 -15.77
CA SER A 304 -9.23 -12.43 -17.11
C SER A 304 -10.63 -13.00 -17.24
N ILE A 305 -11.46 -12.33 -18.03
CA ILE A 305 -12.82 -12.78 -18.36
C ILE A 305 -12.74 -13.99 -19.30
N GLY A 306 -13.63 -14.96 -19.11
CA GLY A 306 -13.61 -16.23 -19.82
C GLY A 306 -12.58 -17.24 -19.26
N SER A 307 -11.96 -16.93 -18.11
CA SER A 307 -10.96 -17.77 -17.48
C SER A 307 -11.17 -17.90 -15.97
N LYS A 308 -10.36 -18.74 -15.34
CA LYS A 308 -10.33 -18.85 -13.89
C LYS A 308 -9.36 -17.84 -13.29
N LEU A 309 -9.86 -16.98 -12.42
CA LEU A 309 -9.05 -16.14 -11.56
C LEU A 309 -8.56 -16.97 -10.37
N ARG A 310 -7.32 -16.75 -9.94
CA ARG A 310 -6.75 -17.40 -8.76
C ARG A 310 -6.70 -16.42 -7.60
N VAL A 311 -7.36 -16.76 -6.50
CA VAL A 311 -7.37 -15.98 -5.25
C VAL A 311 -6.42 -16.66 -4.29
N GLU A 312 -5.48 -15.89 -3.74
CA GLU A 312 -4.65 -16.31 -2.61
C GLU A 312 -4.89 -15.33 -1.47
N ARG A 313 -5.37 -15.83 -0.34
CA ARG A 313 -5.69 -15.00 0.81
C ARG A 313 -5.24 -15.65 2.10
N GLU A 314 -4.97 -14.83 3.09
CA GLU A 314 -4.74 -15.23 4.47
C GLU A 314 -5.75 -14.50 5.35
N LEU A 315 -6.76 -15.23 5.82
CA LEU A 315 -7.85 -14.72 6.62
C LEU A 315 -7.58 -14.98 8.11
N LEU A 316 -7.75 -13.95 8.94
CA LEU A 316 -7.87 -14.12 10.38
C LEU A 316 -9.21 -14.78 10.70
N VAL A 317 -9.16 -15.99 11.23
CA VAL A 317 -10.32 -16.65 11.87
C VAL A 317 -10.28 -16.29 13.36
N PRO A 318 -11.18 -15.41 13.83
CA PRO A 318 -11.16 -14.94 15.20
C PRO A 318 -11.51 -16.05 16.19
N ALA A 319 -10.94 -15.99 17.38
CA ALA A 319 -11.34 -16.83 18.51
C ALA A 319 -12.66 -16.34 19.12
N GLU A 320 -13.34 -17.19 19.90
CA GLU A 320 -14.63 -16.85 20.53
C GLU A 320 -14.55 -15.64 21.47
N ASN A 321 -13.36 -15.35 22.03
CA ASN A 321 -13.11 -14.21 22.91
C ASN A 321 -12.59 -12.97 22.17
N GLU A 322 -12.55 -12.97 20.83
CA GLU A 322 -12.20 -11.78 20.06
C GLU A 322 -13.35 -10.76 20.12
N SER A 323 -13.05 -9.60 20.70
CA SER A 323 -13.99 -8.49 20.88
C SER A 323 -13.68 -7.29 19.99
N HIS A 324 -12.50 -7.25 19.38
CA HIS A 324 -12.03 -6.12 18.60
C HIS A 324 -12.16 -6.42 17.11
N CYS A 325 -13.24 -5.98 16.47
CA CYS A 325 -13.30 -5.96 15.02
C CYS A 325 -12.40 -4.81 14.52
N GLY A 326 -11.36 -5.14 13.74
CA GLY A 326 -10.59 -4.13 13.00
C GLY A 326 -11.45 -3.43 11.94
N PRO A 327 -10.89 -2.51 11.14
CA PRO A 327 -11.62 -1.92 10.03
C PRO A 327 -12.06 -3.05 9.07
N SER A 328 -13.36 -3.24 8.97
CA SER A 328 -14.00 -4.25 8.11
C SER A 328 -15.06 -3.53 7.27
N SER A 329 -15.36 -4.10 6.09
CA SER A 329 -16.38 -3.55 5.19
C SER A 329 -17.77 -3.58 5.84
N THR A 330 -18.08 -4.68 6.55
CA THR A 330 -19.21 -4.84 7.49
C THR A 330 -18.83 -5.86 8.56
N GLU A 331 -19.68 -6.08 9.57
CA GLU A 331 -19.37 -7.03 10.65
C GLU A 331 -19.11 -8.47 10.17
N ASP A 332 -19.74 -8.91 9.07
CA ASP A 332 -19.73 -10.29 8.57
C ASP A 332 -19.35 -10.44 7.08
N TRP A 333 -18.97 -9.35 6.40
CA TRP A 333 -18.46 -9.41 5.04
C TRP A 333 -17.18 -8.60 4.84
N ILE A 334 -16.37 -9.11 3.93
CA ILE A 334 -15.20 -8.42 3.40
C ILE A 334 -15.41 -8.18 1.91
N ILE A 335 -15.31 -6.91 1.51
CA ILE A 335 -15.41 -6.47 0.12
C ILE A 335 -14.07 -5.88 -0.31
N TYR A 336 -13.54 -6.38 -1.41
CA TYR A 336 -12.25 -5.99 -1.96
C TYR A 336 -12.43 -5.53 -3.41
N ASP A 337 -12.03 -4.30 -3.70
CA ASP A 337 -12.02 -3.77 -5.06
C ASP A 337 -10.81 -4.32 -5.82
N LEU A 338 -11.07 -5.12 -6.85
CA LEU A 338 -10.05 -5.75 -7.67
C LEU A 338 -9.37 -4.76 -8.62
N SER A 339 -10.01 -3.64 -8.94
CA SER A 339 -9.45 -2.60 -9.82
C SER A 339 -8.41 -1.75 -9.09
N THR A 340 -8.69 -1.40 -7.83
CA THR A 340 -7.77 -0.58 -7.02
C THR A 340 -6.89 -1.40 -6.08
N ASN A 341 -7.14 -2.71 -5.96
CA ASN A 341 -6.47 -3.62 -5.04
C ASN A 341 -6.53 -3.12 -3.59
N LYS A 342 -7.74 -2.75 -3.15
CA LYS A 342 -8.00 -2.19 -1.82
C LYS A 342 -9.25 -2.79 -1.19
N LEU A 343 -9.22 -2.86 0.14
CA LEU A 343 -10.40 -3.16 0.94
C LEU A 343 -11.38 -2.00 0.87
N VAL A 344 -12.65 -2.28 0.62
CA VAL A 344 -13.74 -1.30 0.68
C VAL A 344 -14.15 -1.16 2.14
N VAL A 345 -14.04 0.04 2.70
CA VAL A 345 -14.45 0.35 4.08
C VAL A 345 -15.41 1.54 4.07
N ASP A 346 -16.40 1.54 4.96
CA ASP A 346 -17.44 2.59 4.98
C ASP A 346 -16.89 4.01 5.13
N THR A 347 -15.73 4.18 5.75
CA THR A 347 -15.15 5.49 6.06
C THR A 347 -14.44 6.16 4.88
N ASP A 348 -13.93 5.40 3.91
CA ASP A 348 -13.03 5.91 2.86
C ASP A 348 -13.45 5.53 1.43
N SER A 349 -14.60 4.87 1.26
CA SER A 349 -15.02 4.36 -0.06
C SER A 349 -15.81 5.41 -0.85
N THR A 350 -15.43 5.61 -2.11
CA THR A 350 -16.18 6.44 -3.07
C THR A 350 -17.57 5.88 -3.39
N VAL A 351 -17.79 4.59 -3.13
CA VAL A 351 -19.07 3.90 -3.24
C VAL A 351 -19.41 3.32 -1.86
N PRO A 352 -20.58 3.66 -1.26
CA PRO A 352 -21.01 3.08 0.01
C PRO A 352 -21.15 1.56 -0.08
N VAL A 353 -20.78 0.84 0.98
CA VAL A 353 -20.87 -0.63 1.04
C VAL A 353 -22.30 -1.13 0.78
N ASP A 354 -23.30 -0.45 1.32
CA ASP A 354 -24.73 -0.75 1.10
C ASP A 354 -25.11 -0.75 -0.38
N THR A 355 -24.54 0.15 -1.18
CA THR A 355 -24.78 0.23 -2.63
C THR A 355 -24.25 -1.02 -3.32
N ILE A 356 -23.05 -1.47 -2.94
CA ILE A 356 -22.44 -2.69 -3.49
C ILE A 356 -23.30 -3.91 -3.17
N PHE A 357 -23.81 -4.01 -1.94
CA PHE A 357 -24.74 -5.08 -1.56
C PHE A 357 -26.04 -5.05 -2.34
N ALA A 358 -26.66 -3.88 -2.49
CA ALA A 358 -27.88 -3.74 -3.28
C ALA A 358 -27.67 -4.19 -4.73
N HIS A 359 -26.51 -3.91 -5.32
CA HIS A 359 -26.16 -4.42 -6.64
C HIS A 359 -25.93 -5.94 -6.64
N TRP A 360 -25.25 -6.47 -5.61
CA TRP A 360 -25.01 -7.90 -5.47
C TRP A 360 -26.31 -8.72 -5.36
N GLU A 361 -27.28 -8.26 -4.57
CA GLU A 361 -28.57 -8.92 -4.39
C GLU A 361 -29.38 -9.00 -5.70
N ASN A 362 -29.29 -7.95 -6.52
CA ASN A 362 -30.01 -7.84 -7.79
C ASN A 362 -29.22 -8.33 -9.00
N ALA A 363 -27.96 -8.77 -8.82
CA ALA A 363 -27.10 -9.15 -9.92
C ALA A 363 -27.50 -10.48 -10.54
N GLU A 364 -27.39 -10.57 -11.86
CA GLU A 364 -27.54 -11.82 -12.58
C GLU A 364 -26.41 -12.79 -12.20
N VAL A 365 -26.75 -14.05 -11.96
CA VAL A 365 -25.77 -15.08 -11.57
C VAL A 365 -25.21 -15.75 -12.81
N ALA A 366 -23.91 -15.56 -13.03
CA ALA A 366 -23.18 -16.15 -14.14
C ALA A 366 -23.07 -17.67 -14.02
N PRO A 367 -23.10 -18.40 -15.16
CA PRO A 367 -22.78 -19.82 -15.19
C PRO A 367 -21.39 -20.14 -14.62
N GLU A 368 -21.27 -21.24 -13.89
CA GLU A 368 -20.02 -21.61 -13.19
C GLU A 368 -19.03 -22.44 -14.03
N SER A 369 -19.34 -22.67 -15.31
CA SER A 369 -18.55 -23.56 -16.17
C SER A 369 -18.39 -23.03 -17.58
N LEU A 370 -17.21 -23.26 -18.17
CA LEU A 370 -17.01 -23.22 -19.61
C LEU A 370 -17.98 -24.20 -20.27
N ILE A 371 -19.03 -23.70 -20.94
CA ILE A 371 -19.77 -24.54 -21.89
C ILE A 371 -18.83 -24.76 -23.08
N VAL A 372 -18.08 -25.86 -23.05
CA VAL A 372 -17.45 -26.39 -24.26
C VAL A 372 -18.59 -26.93 -25.11
N LYS A 373 -19.06 -26.12 -26.08
CA LYS A 373 -19.91 -26.65 -27.13
C LYS A 373 -19.08 -27.68 -27.91
N GLU A 374 -19.45 -28.96 -27.82
CA GLU A 374 -18.96 -30.02 -28.72
C GLU A 374 -19.37 -29.76 -30.16
#